data_AF-A0A2X1APU2-F1
#
_entry.id   AF-A0A2X1APU2-F1
#
_cell.length_a   1.000
_cell.length_b   1.000
_cell.length_c   1.000
_cell.angle_alpha   90.00
_cell.angle_beta   90.00
_cell.angle_gamma   90.00
#
_symmetry.space_group_name_H-M   'P 1'
#
loop_
_entity.id
_entity.type
_entity.pdbx_description
1 polymer ?
#
loop_
_entity_poly.entity_id
_entity_poly.type
_entity_poly.pdbx_seq_one_letter_code
_entity_poly.pdbx_strand_id
1 'polypeptide(L)'
;MRTLAKLAMSGILLAMTASPAVAFKSWEYVYYYTFYSDASMTTIVGYGNDVCMESGGNVTVITPLFPTPYYTAERGHECRPGGPL
;
A
#
# COMPACT_ATOMS: atom_id res chain seq x y z
N MET A 1 49.37 4.73 -24.92
CA MET A 1 48.46 3.58 -24.94
C MET A 1 47.26 3.88 -24.05
N ARG A 2 46.10 3.98 -24.69
CA ARG A 2 44.70 3.92 -24.23
C ARG A 2 44.40 3.93 -22.72
N THR A 3 43.79 5.05 -22.32
CA THR A 3 42.94 5.30 -21.16
C THR A 3 41.98 4.13 -20.89
N LEU A 4 42.11 3.48 -19.73
CA LEU A 4 41.26 2.37 -19.32
C LEU A 4 40.11 2.86 -18.42
N ALA A 5 38.91 2.41 -18.81
CA ALA A 5 37.73 2.19 -17.99
C ALA A 5 37.09 3.42 -17.32
N LYS A 6 36.20 4.07 -18.08
CA LYS A 6 34.97 4.66 -17.52
C LYS A 6 34.22 3.54 -16.79
N LEU A 7 34.27 3.54 -15.45
CA LEU A 7 33.44 2.66 -14.63
C LEU A 7 31.98 2.94 -14.99
N ALA A 8 31.35 1.93 -15.54
CA ALA A 8 29.97 1.94 -15.97
C ALA A 8 29.05 2.27 -14.79
N MET A 9 28.00 3.03 -15.11
CA MET A 9 26.88 3.36 -14.24
C MET A 9 26.44 2.15 -13.42
N SER A 10 26.65 2.21 -12.11
CA SER A 10 25.82 1.48 -11.15
C SER A 10 24.43 2.11 -11.20
N GLY A 11 23.64 1.71 -12.20
CA GLY A 11 22.21 1.96 -12.24
C GLY A 11 21.60 1.28 -11.03
N ILE A 12 21.28 2.08 -10.01
CA ILE A 12 20.38 1.65 -8.95
C ILE A 12 19.03 1.43 -9.64
N LEU A 13 18.79 0.20 -10.08
CA LEU A 13 17.45 -0.29 -10.34
C LEU A 13 16.74 -0.23 -8.99
N LEU A 14 16.05 0.89 -8.73
CA LEU A 14 14.91 0.87 -7.83
C LEU A 14 13.90 -0.05 -8.49
N ALA A 15 14.00 -1.35 -8.17
CA ALA A 15 12.88 -2.25 -8.30
C ALA A 15 11.81 -1.69 -7.36
N MET A 16 10.95 -0.81 -7.90
CA MET A 16 9.65 -0.55 -7.33
C MET A 16 8.88 -1.87 -7.48
N THR A 17 9.17 -2.82 -6.61
CA THR A 17 8.30 -3.95 -6.36
C THR A 17 7.06 -3.33 -5.76
N ALA A 18 6.09 -2.98 -6.62
CA ALA A 18 4.75 -2.72 -6.17
C ALA A 18 4.38 -3.93 -5.30
N SER A 19 4.27 -3.72 -3.99
CA SER A 19 3.89 -4.79 -3.07
C SER A 19 2.63 -5.44 -3.63
N PRO A 20 2.57 -6.78 -3.75
CA PRO A 20 1.41 -7.48 -4.32
C PRO A 20 0.10 -7.19 -3.54
N ALA A 21 0.21 -6.58 -2.36
CA ALA A 21 -0.90 -6.09 -1.56
C ALA A 21 -1.87 -5.15 -2.29
N VAL A 22 -1.45 -4.43 -3.33
CA VAL A 22 -2.33 -3.46 -4.03
C VAL A 22 -3.12 -4.11 -5.16
N ALA A 23 -2.74 -5.30 -5.64
CA ALA A 23 -3.27 -5.84 -6.90
C ALA A 23 -4.72 -6.34 -6.84
N PHE A 24 -5.32 -6.52 -5.65
CA PHE A 24 -6.68 -7.08 -5.52
C PHE A 24 -7.52 -6.39 -4.44
N LYS A 25 -7.54 -5.05 -4.47
CA LYS A 25 -8.46 -4.30 -3.62
C LYS A 25 -9.87 -4.29 -4.22
N SER A 26 -10.84 -4.84 -3.50
CA SER A 26 -12.27 -4.74 -3.82
C SER A 26 -12.82 -3.40 -3.31
N TRP A 27 -13.58 -2.68 -4.13
CA TRP A 27 -14.18 -1.39 -3.76
C TRP A 27 -15.26 -1.51 -2.66
N GLU A 28 -15.80 -2.71 -2.46
CA GLU A 28 -16.85 -3.01 -1.48
C GLU A 28 -16.32 -3.26 -0.08
N TYR A 29 -15.00 -3.43 0.12
CA TYR A 29 -14.42 -3.81 1.41
C TYR A 29 -13.44 -2.78 1.90
N VAL A 30 -13.47 -2.51 3.21
CA VAL A 30 -12.36 -1.82 3.87
C VAL A 30 -11.19 -2.77 4.03
N TYR A 31 -9.97 -2.25 4.01
CA TYR A 31 -8.75 -3.01 4.24
C TYR A 31 -8.03 -2.48 5.48
N TYR A 32 -7.38 -3.40 6.20
CA TYR A 32 -6.48 -3.12 7.30
C TYR A 32 -5.04 -3.17 6.78
N TYR A 33 -4.25 -2.20 7.19
CA TYR A 33 -2.89 -2.00 6.70
C TYR A 33 -1.90 -2.14 7.85
N THR A 34 -0.85 -2.91 7.62
CA THR A 34 0.34 -2.94 8.50
C THR A 34 1.48 -2.26 7.76
N PHE A 35 2.05 -1.22 8.36
CA PHE A 35 3.12 -0.41 7.79
C PHE A 35 4.47 -0.91 8.26
N TYR A 36 5.45 -0.93 7.36
CA TYR A 36 6.82 -1.35 7.63
C TYR A 36 7.82 -0.22 7.35
N SER A 37 8.98 -0.30 8.01
CA SER A 37 10.08 0.66 7.85
C SER A 37 10.65 0.69 6.43
N ASP A 38 10.68 -0.47 5.78
CA ASP A 38 11.35 -0.69 4.51
C ASP A 38 10.75 -1.89 3.75
N ALA A 39 11.29 -2.14 2.55
CA ALA A 39 10.83 -3.20 1.65
C ALA A 39 11.05 -4.63 2.18
N SER A 40 11.86 -4.84 3.22
CA SER A 40 12.04 -6.16 3.84
C SER A 40 10.81 -6.62 4.63
N MET A 41 9.93 -5.68 4.99
CA MET A 41 8.70 -5.95 5.76
C MET A 41 8.95 -6.71 7.08
N THR A 42 10.09 -6.46 7.73
CA THR A 42 10.47 -7.13 8.99
C THR A 42 10.13 -6.31 10.24
N THR A 43 10.17 -4.97 10.14
CA THR A 43 9.92 -4.07 11.26
C THR A 43 8.64 -3.29 11.04
N ILE A 44 7.65 -3.53 11.89
CA ILE A 44 6.36 -2.82 11.88
C ILE A 44 6.54 -1.44 12.49
N VAL A 45 6.07 -0.40 11.80
CA VAL A 45 6.14 0.99 12.23
C VAL A 45 4.76 1.61 12.50
N GLY A 46 3.68 0.90 12.18
CA GLY A 46 2.33 1.35 12.48
C GLY A 46 1.24 0.53 11.81
N TYR A 47 0.01 0.96 12.03
CA TYR A 47 -1.19 0.35 11.46
C TYR A 47 -2.12 1.44 10.92
N GLY A 48 -2.94 1.08 9.94
CA GLY A 48 -3.96 1.95 9.38
C GLY A 48 -5.13 1.15 8.84
N ASN A 49 -6.19 1.84 8.45
CA ASN A 49 -7.35 1.22 7.83
C ASN A 49 -7.97 2.17 6.82
N ASP A 50 -8.67 1.60 5.85
CA ASP A 50 -9.61 2.37 5.04
C ASP A 50 -10.76 2.90 5.90
N VAL A 51 -11.37 3.98 5.45
CA VAL A 51 -12.58 4.53 6.04
C VAL A 51 -13.76 4.23 5.14
N CYS A 52 -14.83 3.70 5.72
CA CYS A 52 -16.11 3.57 5.05
C CYS A 52 -16.88 4.89 5.24
N MET A 53 -17.19 5.59 4.14
CA MET A 53 -17.94 6.85 4.16
C MET A 53 -19.27 6.68 3.44
N GLU A 54 -20.35 7.14 4.07
CA GLU A 54 -21.67 7.21 3.47
C GLU A 54 -22.03 8.68 3.18
N SER A 55 -22.47 8.95 1.95
CA SER A 55 -22.97 10.27 1.55
C SER A 55 -24.11 10.13 0.54
N GLY A 56 -25.28 10.71 0.87
CA GLY A 56 -26.45 10.70 0.00
C GLY A 56 -26.96 9.31 -0.37
N GLY A 57 -26.79 8.31 0.53
CA GLY A 57 -27.19 6.92 0.29
C GLY A 57 -26.19 6.08 -0.52
N ASN A 58 -25.05 6.66 -0.92
CA ASN A 58 -23.95 5.92 -1.53
C ASN A 58 -22.86 5.68 -0.51
N VAL A 59 -22.24 4.51 -0.58
CA VAL A 59 -21.14 4.12 0.29
C VAL A 59 -19.86 3.99 -0.52
N THR A 60 -18.77 4.51 0.02
CA THR A 60 -17.47 4.53 -0.64
C THR A 60 -16.36 4.21 0.34
N VAL A 61 -15.46 3.33 -0.08
CA VAL A 61 -14.22 3.02 0.64
C VAL A 61 -13.17 4.08 0.29
N ILE A 62 -12.69 4.80 1.30
CA ILE A 62 -11.66 5.82 1.16
C ILE A 62 -10.36 5.30 1.77
N THR A 63 -9.31 5.25 0.95
CA THR A 63 -7.96 4.93 1.40
C THR A 63 -7.22 6.21 1.79
N PRO A 64 -6.78 6.34 3.04
CA PRO A 64 -5.99 7.49 3.44
C PRO A 64 -4.59 7.44 2.79
N LEU A 65 -3.93 8.59 2.73
CA LEU A 65 -2.55 8.66 2.29
C LEU A 65 -1.66 7.97 3.34
N PHE A 66 -0.86 6.99 2.91
CA PHE A 66 0.05 6.30 3.80
C PHE A 66 1.43 6.99 3.87
N PRO A 67 2.07 7.00 5.04
CA PRO A 67 3.38 7.62 5.23
C PRO A 67 4.52 6.79 4.62
N THR A 68 4.25 5.55 4.20
CA THR A 68 5.22 4.61 3.63
C THR A 68 4.56 3.78 2.51
N PRO A 69 5.30 3.44 1.44
CA PRO A 69 4.82 2.51 0.42
C PRO A 69 4.97 1.04 0.86
N TYR A 70 5.64 0.76 1.98
CA TYR A 70 5.89 -0.59 2.46
C TYR A 70 4.77 -1.01 3.41
N TYR A 71 3.78 -1.71 2.87
CA TYR A 71 2.67 -2.20 3.67
C TYR A 71 2.12 -3.52 3.14
N THR A 72 1.50 -4.27 4.05
CA THR A 72 0.55 -5.34 3.71
C THR A 72 -0.87 -4.81 3.85
N ALA A 73 -1.78 -5.35 3.05
CA ALA A 73 -3.20 -5.02 3.10
C ALA A 73 -4.00 -6.32 3.30
N GLU A 74 -4.81 -6.36 4.34
CA GLU A 74 -5.70 -7.47 4.66
C GLU A 74 -7.15 -7.00 4.49
N ARG A 75 -7.98 -7.83 3.86
CA ARG A 75 -9.40 -7.50 3.68
C ARG A 75 -10.09 -7.50 5.04
N GLY A 76 -10.75 -6.40 5.36
CA GLY A 76 -11.60 -6.25 6.53
C GLY A 76 -13.07 -6.50 6.22
N HIS A 77 -13.94 -5.71 6.85
CA HIS A 77 -15.38 -5.81 6.68
C HIS A 77 -15.86 -5.16 5.37
N GLU A 78 -17.08 -5.52 4.97
CA GLU A 78 -17.74 -4.91 3.83
C GLU A 78 -18.27 -3.52 4.20
N CYS A 79 -18.02 -2.56 3.32
CA CYS A 79 -18.47 -1.19 3.44
C CYS A 79 -19.86 -1.09 2.80
N ARG A 80 -20.91 -1.23 3.62
CA ARG A 80 -22.32 -1.22 3.20
C ARG A 80 -23.10 -0.05 3.79
N PRO A 81 -24.17 0.40 3.10
CA PRO A 81 -25.12 1.35 3.67
C PRO A 81 -25.70 0.80 4.98
N GLY A 82 -25.71 1.63 6.03
CA GLY A 82 -26.18 1.21 7.37
C GLY A 82 -25.11 0.63 8.31
N GLY A 83 -23.84 0.59 7.89
CA GLY A 83 -22.70 0.22 8.75
C GLY A 83 -22.31 -1.27 8.68
N PRO A 84 -21.22 -1.66 9.38
CA PRO A 84 -20.76 -3.04 9.42
C PRO A 84 -21.76 -3.95 10.15
N LEU A 85 -21.96 -5.17 9.62
CA LEU A 85 -22.71 -6.26 10.27
C LEU A 85 -21.89 -6.94 11.37
#